data_AF-A0A448T7J8-F1
#
_entry.id   AF-A0A448T7J8-F1
#
_cell.length_a   1.000
_cell.length_b   1.000
_cell.length_c   1.000
_cell.angle_alpha   90.00
_cell.angle_beta   90.00
_cell.angle_gamma   90.00
#
_symmetry.space_group_name_H-M   'P 1'
#
loop_
_entity.id
_entity.type
_entity.pdbx_description
1 polymer ?
#
loop_
_entity_poly.entity_id
_entity_poly.type
_entity_poly.pdbx_seq_one_letter_code
_entity_poly.pdbx_strand_id
1 'polypeptide(L)'
;MAHFAQSPYFVLHQLTCQFANGETLFGPLNLAVEQQHCGLVGRNGVGKTRLLRLIAGLDQPASGHIETQATFAYVAQQPHFTEQTTLATLLGYGEVFAAQARLEQGCPRLDDIDRLEASGIWRIA
;
A
#
# COMPACT_ATOMS: atom_id res chain seq x y z
N MET A 1 -23.57 -15.54 22.72
CA MET A 1 -22.47 -14.58 22.51
C MET A 1 -22.21 -14.53 21.02
N ALA A 2 -22.74 -13.51 20.33
CA ALA A 2 -22.53 -13.37 18.89
C ALA A 2 -21.09 -12.93 18.65
N HIS A 3 -20.28 -13.82 18.09
CA HIS A 3 -18.99 -13.47 17.53
C HIS A 3 -19.28 -12.60 16.31
N PHE A 4 -19.09 -11.29 16.43
CA PHE A 4 -19.05 -10.40 15.27
C PHE A 4 -17.86 -10.87 14.42
N ALA A 5 -18.13 -11.69 13.40
CA ALA A 5 -17.13 -12.00 12.40
C ALA A 5 -16.67 -10.66 11.81
N GLN A 6 -15.42 -10.29 12.05
CA GLN A 6 -14.84 -9.12 11.41
C GLN A 6 -14.87 -9.38 9.90
N SER A 7 -15.41 -8.44 9.12
CA SER A 7 -15.42 -8.59 7.66
C SER A 7 -13.99 -8.75 7.15
N PRO A 8 -13.70 -9.76 6.31
CA PRO A 8 -12.36 -9.95 5.77
C PRO A 8 -11.94 -8.75 4.93
N TYR A 9 -10.69 -8.32 5.09
CA TYR A 9 -10.12 -7.17 4.37
C TYR A 9 -9.87 -7.49 2.91
N PHE A 10 -9.51 -8.74 2.63
CA PHE A 10 -9.30 -9.27 1.29
C PHE A 10 -9.98 -10.63 1.16
N VAL A 11 -10.72 -10.82 0.07
CA VAL A 11 -11.25 -12.13 -0.33
C VAL A 11 -10.79 -12.42 -1.75
N LEU A 12 -10.09 -13.53 -1.91
CA LEU A 12 -9.59 -14.02 -3.19
C LEU A 12 -10.53 -15.11 -3.68
N HIS A 13 -11.07 -14.93 -4.88
CA HIS A 13 -11.98 -15.87 -5.52
C HIS A 13 -11.33 -16.49 -6.75
N GLN A 14 -10.99 -17.78 -6.67
CA GLN A 14 -10.41 -18.56 -7.78
C GLN A 14 -9.21 -17.86 -8.44
N LEU A 15 -8.39 -17.18 -7.62
CA LEU A 15 -7.32 -16.31 -8.10
C LEU A 15 -6.20 -17.15 -8.73
N THR A 16 -5.85 -16.87 -9.99
CA THR A 16 -4.68 -17.46 -10.64
C THR A 16 -3.69 -16.39 -11.08
N CYS A 17 -2.42 -16.77 -11.12
CA CYS A 17 -1.35 -15.95 -11.66
C CYS A 17 -0.58 -16.75 -12.70
N GLN A 18 -0.29 -16.12 -13.84
CA GLN A 18 0.52 -16.69 -14.91
C GLN A 18 1.77 -15.85 -15.14
N PHE A 19 2.81 -16.52 -15.62
CA PHE A 19 3.94 -15.88 -16.25
C PHE A 19 3.55 -15.31 -17.62
N ALA A 20 4.39 -14.45 -18.18
CA ALA A 20 4.15 -13.85 -19.50
C ALA A 20 4.08 -14.87 -20.65
N ASN A 21 4.67 -16.06 -20.46
CA ASN A 21 4.60 -17.18 -21.40
C ASN A 21 3.29 -18.00 -21.29
N GLY A 22 2.36 -17.61 -20.41
CA GLY A 22 1.09 -18.30 -20.16
C GLY A 22 1.17 -19.47 -19.16
N GLU A 23 2.36 -19.80 -18.65
CA GLU A 23 2.51 -20.83 -17.63
C GLU A 23 1.94 -20.37 -16.29
N THR A 24 1.12 -21.21 -15.66
CA THR A 24 0.54 -20.92 -14.34
C THR A 24 1.63 -20.94 -13.27
N LEU A 25 1.85 -19.79 -12.64
CA LEU A 25 2.75 -19.64 -11.50
C LEU A 25 2.09 -20.18 -10.22
N PHE A 26 0.82 -19.86 -9.98
CA PHE A 26 0.03 -20.43 -8.89
C PHE A 26 -1.48 -20.32 -9.15
N GLY A 27 -2.24 -21.07 -8.36
CA GLY A 27 -3.68 -21.03 -8.30
C GLY A 27 -4.36 -22.25 -8.92
N PRO A 28 -5.70 -22.31 -8.85
CA PRO A 28 -6.59 -21.30 -8.27
C PRO A 28 -6.50 -21.21 -6.73
N LEU A 29 -6.51 -20.00 -6.19
CA LEU A 29 -6.51 -19.73 -4.75
C LEU A 29 -7.86 -19.19 -4.29
N ASN A 30 -8.39 -19.74 -3.20
CA ASN A 30 -9.52 -19.19 -2.45
C ASN A 30 -9.05 -18.92 -1.02
N LEU A 31 -9.06 -17.65 -0.62
CA LEU A 31 -8.51 -17.22 0.66
C LEU A 31 -9.26 -15.97 1.13
N ALA A 32 -9.65 -15.96 2.41
CA ALA A 32 -10.09 -14.75 3.09
C ALA A 32 -9.01 -14.34 4.10
N VAL A 33 -8.61 -13.08 4.06
CA VAL A 33 -7.64 -12.50 5.00
C VAL A 33 -8.37 -11.56 5.93
N GLU A 34 -8.36 -11.90 7.21
CA GLU A 34 -8.96 -11.10 8.29
C GLU A 34 -8.02 -9.99 8.77
N GLN A 35 -8.51 -9.13 9.66
CA GLN A 35 -7.76 -8.01 10.23
C GLN A 35 -6.77 -8.45 11.31
N GLN A 36 -5.84 -9.33 10.93
CA GLN A 36 -4.89 -9.95 11.85
C GLN A 36 -3.49 -9.86 11.27
N HIS A 37 -2.47 -9.86 12.13
CA HIS A 37 -1.10 -10.03 11.67
C HIS A 37 -0.90 -11.45 11.12
N CYS A 38 -0.77 -11.56 9.80
CA CYS A 38 -0.49 -12.82 9.12
C CYS A 38 0.84 -12.77 8.37
N GLY A 39 1.50 -13.92 8.26
CA GLY A 39 2.74 -14.08 7.48
C GLY A 39 2.52 -14.94 6.24
N LEU A 40 2.97 -14.46 5.08
CA LEU A 40 3.03 -15.26 3.85
C LEU A 40 4.41 -15.90 3.71
N VAL A 41 4.50 -17.21 3.93
CA VAL A 41 5.75 -17.98 3.86
C VAL A 41 5.75 -18.95 2.68
N GLY A 42 6.94 -19.26 2.17
CA GLY A 42 7.12 -20.20 1.05
C GLY A 42 8.47 -20.05 0.38
N ARG A 43 8.84 -21.01 -0.46
CA ARG A 43 10.12 -21.01 -1.18
C ARG A 43 10.29 -19.77 -2.07
N ASN A 44 11.52 -19.41 -2.41
CA ASN A 44 11.77 -18.38 -3.42
C ASN A 44 11.23 -18.83 -4.77
N GLY A 45 10.63 -17.90 -5.52
CA GLY A 45 10.02 -18.21 -6.82
C GLY A 45 8.57 -18.69 -6.78
N VAL A 46 8.01 -19.07 -5.62
CA VAL A 46 6.60 -19.56 -5.52
C VAL A 46 5.53 -18.49 -5.78
N GLY A 47 5.93 -17.25 -6.04
CA GLY A 47 5.00 -16.17 -6.39
C GLY A 47 4.49 -15.29 -5.23
N LYS A 48 5.11 -15.33 -4.04
CA LYS A 48 4.73 -14.46 -2.90
C LYS A 48 4.61 -12.98 -3.26
N THR A 49 5.65 -12.42 -3.89
CA THR A 49 5.67 -11.03 -4.33
C THR A 49 4.58 -10.74 -5.37
N ARG A 50 4.32 -11.68 -6.29
CA ARG A 50 3.22 -11.59 -7.26
C ARG A 50 1.86 -11.60 -6.57
N LEU A 51 1.64 -12.46 -5.59
CA LEU A 51 0.40 -12.51 -4.82
C LEU A 51 0.14 -11.17 -4.11
N LEU A 52 1.14 -10.61 -3.42
CA LEU A 52 1.00 -9.31 -2.76
C LEU A 52 0.74 -8.16 -3.75
N ARG A 53 1.38 -8.19 -4.93
CA ARG A 53 1.13 -7.19 -5.98
C ARG A 53 -0.28 -7.31 -6.59
N LEU A 54 -0.79 -8.53 -6.76
CA LEU A 54 -2.18 -8.76 -7.18
C LEU A 54 -3.17 -8.19 -6.15
N ILE A 55 -2.96 -8.50 -4.86
CA ILE A 55 -3.77 -7.97 -3.76
C ILE A 55 -3.71 -6.43 -3.73
N ALA A 56 -2.54 -5.86 -4.01
CA ALA A 56 -2.34 -4.42 -4.08
C ALA A 56 -2.91 -3.75 -5.34
N GLY A 57 -3.46 -4.51 -6.30
CA GLY A 57 -3.95 -4.00 -7.58
C GLY A 57 -2.86 -3.54 -8.55
N LEU A 58 -1.59 -3.84 -8.28
CA LEU A 58 -0.45 -3.48 -9.13
C LEU A 58 -0.27 -4.42 -10.33
N ASP A 59 -0.84 -5.62 -10.24
CA ASP A 59 -0.86 -6.63 -11.29
C ASP A 59 -2.31 -7.10 -11.49
N GLN A 60 -2.63 -7.62 -12.68
CA GLN A 60 -3.94 -8.24 -12.94
C GLN A 60 -3.86 -9.77 -12.79
N PRO A 61 -4.88 -10.40 -12.20
CA PRO A 61 -4.94 -11.85 -12.16
C PRO A 61 -5.19 -12.45 -13.54
N ALA A 62 -4.71 -13.66 -13.77
CA ALA A 62 -5.00 -14.38 -15.02
C ALA A 62 -6.45 -14.88 -15.05
N SER A 63 -7.01 -15.22 -13.89
CA SER A 63 -8.43 -15.53 -13.70
C SER A 63 -8.85 -15.26 -12.26
N GLY A 64 -10.16 -15.19 -12.04
CA GLY A 64 -10.75 -14.88 -10.74
C GLY A 64 -10.67 -13.39 -10.41
N HIS A 65 -10.96 -13.05 -9.16
CA HIS A 65 -10.96 -11.65 -8.70
C HIS A 65 -10.62 -11.54 -7.22
N ILE A 66 -10.35 -10.30 -6.80
CA ILE A 66 -10.05 -9.95 -5.40
C ILE A 66 -11.07 -8.90 -4.97
N GLU A 67 -11.76 -9.18 -3.87
CA GLU A 67 -12.64 -8.23 -3.21
C GLU A 67 -11.91 -7.62 -2.02
N THR A 68 -12.07 -6.31 -1.82
CA THR A 68 -11.48 -5.58 -0.69
C THR A 68 -12.47 -4.58 -0.13
N GLN A 69 -12.51 -4.47 1.20
CA GLN A 69 -13.45 -3.60 1.92
C GLN A 69 -12.74 -2.53 2.76
N ALA A 70 -11.46 -2.25 2.46
CA ALA A 70 -10.65 -1.36 3.27
C ALA A 70 -9.67 -0.52 2.46
N THR A 71 -9.24 0.60 3.04
CA THR A 71 -8.06 1.32 2.57
C THR A 71 -6.81 0.55 2.97
N PHE A 72 -5.91 0.31 2.02
CA PHE A 72 -4.66 -0.39 2.24
C PHE A 72 -3.49 0.34 1.59
N ALA A 73 -2.29 0.05 2.07
CA ALA A 73 -1.05 0.52 1.48
C ALA A 73 -0.17 -0.69 1.17
N TYR A 74 0.54 -0.62 0.04
CA TYR A 74 1.52 -1.61 -0.36
C TYR A 74 2.92 -1.04 -0.23
N VAL A 75 3.77 -1.73 0.52
CA VAL A 75 5.19 -1.40 0.64
C VAL A 75 5.99 -2.37 -0.23
N ALA A 76 6.63 -1.84 -1.27
CA ALA A 76 7.42 -2.63 -2.18
C ALA A 76 8.66 -3.21 -1.49
N GLN A 77 9.02 -4.44 -1.86
CA GLN A 77 10.24 -5.10 -1.37
C GLN A 77 11.51 -4.29 -1.70
N GLN A 78 11.55 -3.66 -2.87
CA GLN A 78 12.61 -2.77 -3.30
C GLN A 78 11.96 -1.45 -3.74
N PRO A 79 11.93 -0.43 -2.88
CA PRO A 79 11.47 0.89 -3.28
C PRO A 79 12.48 1.49 -4.27
N HIS A 80 11.98 2.28 -5.21
CA HIS A 80 12.84 3.07 -6.09
C HIS A 80 13.24 4.36 -5.37
N PHE A 81 14.54 4.57 -5.22
CA PHE A 81 15.11 5.78 -4.64
C PHE A 81 15.96 6.50 -5.69
N THR A 82 15.90 7.83 -5.67
CA THR A 82 16.84 8.71 -6.36
C THR A 82 17.70 9.43 -5.33
N GLU A 83 18.80 10.06 -5.75
CA GLU A 83 19.62 10.90 -4.87
C GLU A 83 18.85 12.07 -4.25
N GLN A 84 17.73 12.47 -4.87
CA GLN A 84 16.85 13.52 -4.36
C GLN A 84 15.75 13.00 -3.42
N THR A 85 15.64 11.68 -3.23
CA THR A 85 14.57 11.11 -2.42
C THR A 85 14.86 11.30 -0.94
N THR A 86 14.08 12.17 -0.28
CA THR A 86 14.15 12.37 1.17
C THR A 86 13.20 11.44 1.91
N LEU A 87 13.44 11.22 3.21
CA LEU A 87 12.51 10.48 4.08
C LEU A 87 11.12 11.15 4.12
N ALA A 88 11.08 12.49 4.12
CA ALA A 88 9.81 13.22 4.09
C ALA A 88 9.03 12.87 2.82
N THR A 89 9.66 12.90 1.64
CA THR A 89 9.01 12.54 0.38
C THR A 89 8.56 11.08 0.38
N LEU A 90 9.39 10.16 0.87
CA LEU A 90 9.07 8.73 0.92
C LEU A 90 7.84 8.42 1.79
N LEU A 91 7.70 9.13 2.90
CA LEU A 91 6.60 8.96 3.86
C LEU A 91 5.37 9.83 3.52
N GLY A 92 5.39 10.57 2.42
CA GLY A 92 4.29 11.44 2.00
C GLY A 92 4.26 12.82 2.67
N TYR A 93 5.28 13.19 3.44
CA TYR A 93 5.43 14.48 4.12
C TYR A 93 6.23 15.52 3.31
N GLY A 94 6.65 15.21 2.08
CA GLY A 94 7.52 16.11 1.28
C GLY A 94 6.95 17.54 1.15
N GLU A 95 5.65 17.65 0.89
CA GLU A 95 4.97 18.95 0.77
C GLU A 95 4.85 19.70 2.11
N VAL A 96 4.73 18.99 3.23
CA VAL A 96 4.67 19.59 4.57
C VAL A 96 6.02 20.24 4.90
N PHE A 97 7.12 19.53 4.65
CA PHE A 97 8.46 20.09 4.82
C PHE A 97 8.76 21.22 3.84
N ALA A 98 8.27 21.12 2.60
CA ALA A 98 8.43 22.18 1.61
C ALA A 98 7.65 23.46 2.01
N ALA A 99 6.46 23.32 2.59
CA ALA A 99 5.67 24.43 3.13
C ALA A 99 6.39 25.10 4.30
N GLN A 100 6.92 24.32 5.24
CA GLN A 100 7.71 24.85 6.35
C GLN A 100 8.93 25.65 5.87
N ALA A 101 9.72 25.08 4.95
CA ALA A 101 10.90 25.75 4.42
C ALA A 101 10.58 27.08 3.72
N ARG A 102 9.43 27.17 3.02
CA ARG A 102 8.95 28.42 2.41
C ARG A 102 8.62 29.49 3.44
N LEU A 103 7.96 29.12 4.53
CA LEU A 103 7.62 30.02 5.63
C LEU A 103 8.87 30.55 6.33
N GLU A 104 9.83 29.67 6.64
CA GLU A 104 11.11 30.04 7.26
C GLU A 104 11.92 31.01 6.39
N GLN A 105 11.78 30.92 5.06
CA GLN A 105 12.43 31.81 4.09
C GLN A 105 11.66 33.11 3.81
N GLY A 106 10.47 33.30 4.40
CA GLY A 106 9.63 34.47 4.15
C GLY A 106 8.95 34.47 2.77
N CYS A 107 8.82 33.30 2.13
CA CYS A 107 8.21 33.12 0.81
C CYS A 107 6.96 32.22 0.84
N PRO A 108 5.94 32.53 1.67
CA PRO A 108 4.79 31.65 1.85
C PRO A 108 3.89 31.57 0.62
N ARG A 109 3.24 30.43 0.45
CA ARG A 109 2.05 30.27 -0.38
C ARG A 109 0.78 30.32 0.48
N LEU A 110 -0.34 30.65 -0.15
CA LEU A 110 -1.64 30.79 0.53
C LEU A 110 -2.06 29.50 1.25
N ASP A 111 -1.68 28.33 0.74
CA ASP A 111 -2.05 27.02 1.27
C ASP A 111 -1.00 26.42 2.23
N ASP A 112 0.11 27.10 2.50
CA ASP A 112 1.19 26.55 3.33
C ASP A 112 0.76 26.36 4.79
N ILE A 113 -0.06 27.28 5.33
CA ILE A 113 -0.59 27.18 6.70
C ILE A 113 -1.57 26.00 6.79
N ASP A 114 -2.53 25.92 5.86
CA ASP A 114 -3.53 24.85 5.83
C ASP A 114 -2.87 23.47 5.77
N ARG A 115 -1.79 23.33 4.99
CA ARG A 115 -1.02 22.08 4.88
C ARG A 115 -0.31 21.70 6.17
N LEU A 116 0.24 22.67 6.89
CA LEU A 116 0.90 22.41 8.18
C LEU A 116 -0.12 22.00 9.24
N GLU A 117 -1.28 22.65 9.31
CA GLU A 117 -2.35 22.29 10.24
C GLU A 117 -2.95 20.91 9.92
N ALA A 118 -3.24 20.64 8.64
CA ALA A 118 -3.80 19.36 8.20
C ALA A 118 -2.87 18.17 8.45
N SER A 119 -1.55 18.40 8.54
CA SER A 119 -0.58 17.34 8.86
C SER A 119 -0.74 16.79 10.29
N GLY A 120 -1.38 17.55 11.20
CA GLY A 120 -1.48 17.21 12.62
C GLY A 120 -0.15 17.26 13.40
N ILE A 121 0.95 17.57 12.73
CA ILE A 121 2.30 17.69 13.32
C ILE A 121 2.47 19.06 13.99
N TRP A 122 1.83 20.09 13.44
CA TRP A 122 1.93 21.46 13.90
C TRP A 122 0.60 21.90 14.52
N ARG A 123 0.52 21.80 15.85
CA ARG A 123 -0.53 22.48 16.64
C ARG A 123 0.10 23.70 17.28
N ILE A 124 -0.20 24.88 16.75
CA ILE A 124 0.07 26.12 17.46
C ILE A 124 -0.99 26.20 18.56
N ALA A 125 -0.54 26.11 19.81
CA ALA A 125 -1.39 26.28 20.99
C ALA A 125 -1.80 27.75 21.17
#